data_AF-A0A7L4PCZ7-F1
#
_entry.id   AF-A0A7L4PCZ7-F1
#
_cell.length_a   1.000
_cell.length_b   1.000
_cell.length_c   1.000
_cell.angle_alpha   90.00
_cell.angle_beta   90.00
_cell.angle_gamma   90.00
#
_symmetry.space_group_name_H-M   'P 1'
#
loop_
_entity.id
_entity.type
_entity.pdbx_description
1 polymer ?
#
loop_
_entity_poly.entity_id
_entity_poly.type
_entity_poly.pdbx_seq_one_letter_code
_entity_poly.pdbx_strand_id
1 'polypeptide(L)'
;MEIQVAASSIGKKRFYIDLTNWDRVERRYRPFLVNSGWPGGLASSVVDITSYMEEVARLYREAVEAIGSAERSFVKAVAKMWPWRFIVPSRFEIDASALGEVRGYWEIKTHVESVLGKKFGRWGEVYTAKVKMEARGGAVYVGDAPSLGHTYLLLLGVLSL
;
A
#
# COMPACT_ATOMS: atom_id res chain seq x y z
N MET A 1 -4.25 -8.12 16.88
CA MET A 1 -5.52 -8.68 16.35
C MET A 1 -5.28 -9.83 15.38
N GLU A 2 -6.35 -10.48 14.90
CA GLU A 2 -6.33 -11.47 13.82
C GLU A 2 -7.03 -10.90 12.57
N ILE A 3 -6.48 -11.12 11.38
CA ILE A 3 -7.02 -10.62 10.11
C ILE A 3 -7.07 -11.74 9.06
N GLN A 4 -8.07 -11.68 8.20
CA GLN A 4 -8.14 -12.44 6.95
C GLN A 4 -7.27 -11.80 5.88
N VAL A 5 -6.37 -12.59 5.29
CA VAL A 5 -5.52 -12.18 4.16
C VAL A 5 -5.75 -13.09 2.96
N ALA A 6 -5.53 -12.53 1.76
CA ALA A 6 -5.33 -13.29 0.53
C ALA A 6 -3.92 -13.04 -0.01
N ALA A 7 -3.19 -14.10 -0.36
CA ALA A 7 -1.85 -14.05 -0.90
C ALA A 7 -1.82 -14.62 -2.32
N SER A 8 -1.06 -13.97 -3.20
CA SER A 8 -0.84 -14.45 -4.56
C SER A 8 0.51 -13.96 -5.09
N SER A 9 0.82 -14.31 -6.33
CA SER A 9 2.05 -13.94 -7.01
C SER A 9 1.79 -13.25 -8.34
N ILE A 10 2.69 -12.35 -8.71
CA ILE A 10 2.79 -11.78 -10.06
C ILE A 10 4.20 -12.08 -10.54
N GLY A 11 4.32 -13.00 -11.49
CA GLY A 11 5.61 -13.55 -11.88
C GLY A 11 6.34 -14.15 -10.68
N LYS A 12 7.52 -13.63 -10.35
CA LYS A 12 8.33 -14.11 -9.21
C LYS A 12 8.03 -13.39 -7.89
N LYS A 13 7.24 -12.32 -7.90
CA LYS A 13 6.94 -11.53 -6.71
C LYS A 13 5.76 -12.13 -5.96
N ARG A 14 5.87 -12.19 -4.64
CA ARG A 14 4.82 -12.62 -3.72
C ARG A 14 4.31 -11.43 -2.94
N PHE A 15 3.00 -11.35 -2.76
CA PHE A 15 2.35 -10.32 -1.96
C PHE A 15 1.08 -10.89 -1.33
N TYR A 16 0.53 -10.13 -0.41
CA TYR A 16 -0.74 -10.39 0.22
C TYR A 16 -1.56 -9.12 0.37
N ILE A 17 -2.87 -9.30 0.55
CA ILE A 17 -3.89 -8.28 0.69
C ILE A 17 -4.59 -8.55 2.02
N ASP A 18 -4.71 -7.52 2.86
CA ASP A 18 -5.62 -7.55 4.01
C ASP A 18 -7.06 -7.33 3.54
N LEU A 19 -7.87 -8.39 3.63
CA LEU A 19 -9.28 -8.37 3.27
C LEU A 19 -10.16 -7.84 4.41
N THR A 20 -9.69 -7.93 5.65
CA THR A 20 -10.46 -7.52 6.84
C THR A 20 -10.62 -6.01 6.91
N ASN A 21 -9.56 -5.28 6.56
CA ASN A 21 -9.54 -3.82 6.66
C ASN A 21 -9.85 -3.11 5.34
N TRP A 22 -10.11 -3.84 4.25
CA TRP A 22 -10.31 -3.24 2.91
C TRP A 22 -11.38 -2.16 2.87
N ASP A 23 -12.56 -2.48 3.41
CA ASP A 23 -13.70 -1.57 3.45
C ASP A 23 -13.73 -0.70 4.71
N ARG A 24 -12.80 -0.91 5.65
CA ARG A 24 -12.67 -0.13 6.88
C ARG A 24 -11.80 1.10 6.70
N VAL A 25 -10.85 1.04 5.77
CA VAL A 25 -10.00 2.18 5.43
C VAL A 25 -10.57 2.93 4.24
N GLU A 26 -10.36 4.25 4.22
CA GLU A 26 -10.73 5.06 3.06
C GLU A 26 -10.05 4.54 1.78
N ARG A 27 -10.71 4.73 0.64
CA ARG A 27 -10.25 4.27 -0.68
C ARG A 27 -8.78 4.61 -0.97
N ARG A 28 -8.34 5.82 -0.63
CA ARG A 28 -6.96 6.29 -0.84
C ARG A 28 -5.91 5.48 -0.05
N TYR A 29 -6.31 4.80 1.02
CA TYR A 29 -5.41 4.01 1.87
C TYR A 29 -5.37 2.53 1.54
N ARG A 30 -6.33 2.01 0.77
CA ARG A 30 -6.39 0.60 0.33
C ARG A 30 -5.10 0.06 -0.33
N PRO A 31 -4.34 0.85 -1.11
CA PRO A 31 -3.07 0.37 -1.67
C PRO A 31 -2.07 -0.09 -0.60
N PHE A 32 -2.10 0.49 0.60
CA PHE A 32 -1.23 0.12 1.73
C PHE A 32 -1.67 -1.18 2.44
N LEU A 33 -2.85 -1.72 2.11
CA LEU A 33 -3.26 -3.06 2.53
C LEU A 33 -2.66 -4.16 1.66
N VAL A 34 -2.10 -3.80 0.50
CA VAL A 34 -1.35 -4.70 -0.38
C VAL A 34 0.14 -4.61 -0.05
N ASN A 35 0.75 -5.73 0.34
CA ASN A 35 2.12 -5.77 0.83
C ASN A 35 2.90 -6.94 0.25
N SER A 36 4.21 -6.77 0.07
CA SER A 36 5.08 -7.87 -0.35
C SER A 36 5.25 -8.90 0.76
N GLY A 37 5.41 -10.16 0.38
CA GLY A 37 5.63 -11.26 1.32
C GLY A 37 4.65 -12.42 1.15
N TRP A 38 4.77 -13.38 2.05
CA TRP A 38 3.95 -14.59 2.08
C TRP A 38 3.66 -14.93 3.55
N PRO A 39 2.49 -14.53 4.09
CA PRO A 39 2.14 -14.80 5.47
C PRO A 39 2.15 -16.30 5.79
N GLY A 40 2.57 -16.67 7.00
CA GLY A 40 2.45 -18.03 7.50
C GLY A 40 1.00 -18.47 7.68
N GLY A 41 0.73 -19.78 7.57
CA GLY A 41 -0.59 -20.35 7.81
C GLY A 41 -1.56 -20.32 6.63
N LEU A 42 -1.09 -19.97 5.42
CA LEU A 42 -1.88 -19.96 4.20
C LEU A 42 -2.48 -21.33 3.88
N ALA A 43 -3.81 -21.36 3.72
CA ALA A 43 -4.58 -22.49 3.25
C ALA A 43 -4.95 -22.30 1.76
N SER A 44 -5.08 -23.41 1.06
CA SER A 44 -5.57 -23.44 -0.32
C SER A 44 -7.08 -23.19 -0.32
N SER A 45 -7.47 -21.95 -0.59
CA SER A 45 -8.87 -21.58 -0.79
C SER A 45 -8.97 -20.60 -1.96
N VAL A 46 -9.87 -20.87 -2.89
CA VAL A 46 -10.13 -19.97 -4.01
C VAL A 46 -11.03 -18.84 -3.52
N VAL A 47 -10.46 -17.64 -3.40
CA VAL A 47 -11.22 -16.40 -3.19
C VAL A 47 -11.01 -15.53 -4.41
N ASP A 48 -12.10 -14.93 -4.90
CA ASP A 48 -12.02 -13.94 -5.97
C ASP A 48 -11.49 -12.62 -5.40
N ILE A 49 -10.25 -12.28 -5.79
CA ILE A 49 -9.60 -11.02 -5.41
C ILE A 49 -9.61 -9.98 -6.55
N THR A 50 -10.34 -10.25 -7.64
CA THR A 50 -10.32 -9.44 -8.87
C THR A 50 -10.76 -8.01 -8.59
N SER A 51 -11.86 -7.82 -7.85
CA SER A 51 -12.39 -6.50 -7.52
C SER A 51 -11.39 -5.64 -6.73
N TYR A 52 -10.73 -6.23 -5.73
CA TYR A 52 -9.66 -5.60 -4.95
C TYR A 52 -8.53 -5.13 -5.87
N MET A 53 -8.15 -5.97 -6.84
CA MET A 53 -7.03 -5.67 -7.72
C MET A 53 -7.36 -4.66 -8.82
N GLU A 54 -8.55 -4.70 -9.39
CA GLU A 54 -9.02 -3.68 -10.33
C GLU A 54 -9.09 -2.30 -9.67
N GLU A 55 -9.52 -2.27 -8.40
CA GLU A 55 -9.54 -1.04 -7.63
C GLU A 55 -8.14 -0.47 -7.41
N VAL A 56 -7.17 -1.30 -7.02
CA VAL A 56 -5.76 -0.87 -6.86
C VAL A 56 -5.19 -0.38 -8.18
N ALA A 57 -5.45 -1.08 -9.30
CA ALA A 57 -4.98 -0.68 -10.62
C ALA A 57 -5.58 0.67 -11.04
N ARG A 58 -6.84 0.94 -10.69
CA ARG A 58 -7.49 2.24 -10.91
C ARG A 58 -6.85 3.34 -10.06
N LEU A 59 -6.67 3.11 -8.76
CA LEU A 59 -6.01 4.06 -7.85
C LEU A 59 -4.59 4.40 -8.28
N TYR A 60 -3.85 3.41 -8.74
CA TYR A 60 -2.50 3.60 -9.24
C TYR A 60 -2.47 4.46 -10.51
N ARG A 61 -3.40 4.25 -11.44
CA ARG A 61 -3.54 5.08 -12.65
C ARG A 61 -3.89 6.53 -12.30
N GLU A 62 -4.89 6.72 -11.44
CA GLU A 62 -5.26 8.06 -10.93
C GLU A 62 -4.06 8.76 -10.30
N ALA A 63 -3.27 8.04 -9.49
CA ALA A 63 -2.08 8.59 -8.89
C ALA A 63 -1.03 9.03 -9.92
N VAL A 64 -0.80 8.24 -10.97
CA VAL A 64 0.12 8.56 -12.06
C VAL A 64 -0.35 9.79 -12.84
N GLU A 65 -1.65 9.86 -13.16
CA GLU A 65 -2.26 10.98 -13.87
C GLU A 65 -2.18 12.27 -13.05
N ALA A 66 -2.54 12.23 -11.76
CA ALA A 66 -2.49 13.37 -10.85
C ALA A 66 -1.06 13.93 -10.70
N ILE A 67 -0.06 13.04 -10.60
CA ILE A 67 1.36 13.45 -10.56
C ILE A 67 1.80 14.01 -11.92
N GLY A 68 1.29 13.46 -13.02
CA GLY A 68 1.58 13.96 -14.37
C GLY A 68 1.00 15.36 -14.61
N SER A 69 -0.19 15.63 -14.08
CA SER A 69 -0.84 16.95 -14.14
C SER A 69 -0.22 17.96 -13.17
N ALA A 70 0.28 17.51 -12.01
CA ALA A 70 1.01 18.35 -11.08
C ALA A 70 2.40 18.68 -11.68
N GLU A 71 2.66 19.96 -11.94
CA GLU A 71 3.86 20.41 -12.67
C GLU A 71 5.20 19.77 -12.24
N ARG A 72 6.17 19.74 -13.15
CA ARG A 72 7.56 19.28 -12.93
C ARG A 72 8.21 19.86 -11.65
N SER A 73 7.78 21.04 -11.20
CA SER A 73 8.23 21.71 -9.98
C SER A 73 7.87 20.92 -8.70
N PHE A 74 6.67 20.34 -8.62
CA PHE A 74 6.27 19.46 -7.51
C PHE A 74 7.14 18.20 -7.48
N VAL A 75 7.29 17.53 -8.63
CA VAL A 75 8.12 16.32 -8.75
C VAL A 75 9.56 16.61 -8.32
N LYS A 76 10.13 17.75 -8.71
CA LYS A 76 11.47 18.19 -8.26
C LYS A 76 11.53 18.46 -6.76
N ALA A 77 10.52 19.10 -6.18
CA ALA A 77 10.46 19.36 -4.74
C ALA A 77 10.33 18.07 -3.92
N VAL A 78 9.44 17.16 -4.32
CA VAL A 78 9.21 15.87 -3.64
C VAL A 78 10.38 14.91 -3.80
N ALA A 79 11.00 14.83 -4.99
CA ALA A 79 12.18 14.00 -5.19
C ALA A 79 13.35 14.42 -4.27
N LYS A 80 13.51 15.71 -4.01
CA LYS A 80 14.47 16.22 -3.01
C LYS A 80 14.08 15.87 -1.57
N MET A 81 12.78 15.76 -1.28
CA MET A 81 12.27 15.41 0.06
C MET A 81 12.28 13.91 0.36
N TRP A 82 12.40 13.04 -0.65
CA TRP A 82 12.30 11.58 -0.45
C TRP A 82 13.22 11.02 0.65
N PRO A 83 14.51 11.41 0.74
CA PRO A 83 15.39 10.94 1.82
C PRO A 83 15.00 11.48 3.21
N TRP A 84 14.21 12.56 3.27
CA TRP A 84 13.92 13.34 4.47
C TRP A 84 12.50 13.10 5.01
N ARG A 85 11.68 12.31 4.30
CA ARG A 85 10.28 11.98 4.67
C ARG A 85 10.13 11.25 6.00
N PHE A 86 11.22 10.70 6.54
CA PHE A 86 11.24 10.06 7.86
C PHE A 86 11.70 10.98 8.99
N ILE A 87 12.11 12.23 8.70
CA ILE A 87 12.87 13.07 9.64
C ILE A 87 12.28 14.48 9.81
N VAL A 88 11.56 15.07 8.85
CA VAL A 88 11.18 16.50 8.94
C VAL A 88 9.73 16.81 8.52
N PRO A 89 8.94 17.52 9.35
CA PRO A 89 7.67 18.10 8.96
C PRO A 89 7.92 19.47 8.28
N SER A 90 8.23 19.48 6.98
CA SER A 90 8.55 20.73 6.29
C SER A 90 7.31 21.42 5.72
N ARG A 91 7.02 22.62 6.25
CA ARG A 91 6.15 23.65 5.66
C ARG A 91 6.76 24.15 4.34
N PHE A 92 6.01 24.09 3.26
CA PHE A 92 6.29 24.80 2.01
C PHE A 92 5.09 25.67 1.64
N GLU A 93 5.35 26.89 1.18
CA GLU A 93 4.37 27.83 0.62
C GLU A 93 4.03 27.46 -0.82
N ILE A 94 3.36 26.33 -0.99
CA ILE A 94 2.60 25.99 -2.20
C ILE A 94 1.18 25.73 -1.70
N ASP A 95 0.16 25.88 -2.54
CA ASP A 95 -1.23 25.56 -2.21
C ASP A 95 -1.29 24.23 -1.44
N ALA A 96 -1.54 24.34 -0.13
CA ALA A 96 -1.37 23.25 0.82
C ALA A 96 -2.37 22.12 0.55
N SER A 97 -3.55 22.44 -0.01
CA SER A 97 -4.56 21.48 -0.41
C SER A 97 -4.10 20.65 -1.60
N ALA A 98 -3.69 21.31 -2.69
CA ALA A 98 -3.23 20.62 -3.89
C ALA A 98 -1.95 19.81 -3.62
N LEU A 99 -1.03 20.33 -2.81
CA LEU A 99 0.14 19.59 -2.35
C LEU A 99 -0.21 18.33 -1.57
N GLY A 100 -1.18 18.43 -0.65
CA GLY A 100 -1.58 17.32 0.22
C GLY A 100 -2.12 16.14 -0.58
N GLU A 101 -2.97 16.43 -1.56
CA GLU A 101 -3.55 15.43 -2.46
C GLU A 101 -2.50 14.79 -3.36
N VAL A 102 -1.69 15.59 -4.06
CA VAL A 102 -0.65 15.06 -4.97
C VAL A 102 0.41 14.28 -4.19
N ARG A 103 0.74 14.71 -2.96
CA ARG A 103 1.63 13.94 -2.07
C ARG A 103 1.06 12.57 -1.75
N GLY A 104 -0.22 12.48 -1.41
CA GLY A 104 -0.90 11.21 -1.13
C GLY A 104 -0.85 10.27 -2.34
N TYR A 105 -1.15 10.78 -3.53
CA TYR A 105 -1.04 10.02 -4.77
C TYR A 105 0.39 9.55 -5.06
N TRP A 106 1.40 10.39 -4.82
CA TRP A 106 2.81 9.98 -4.96
C TRP A 106 3.18 8.84 -4.01
N GLU A 107 2.75 8.91 -2.75
CA GLU A 107 3.01 7.87 -1.75
C GLU A 107 2.34 6.55 -2.15
N ILE A 108 1.08 6.59 -2.61
CA ILE A 108 0.36 5.43 -3.16
C ILE A 108 1.12 4.84 -4.35
N LYS A 109 1.47 5.66 -5.35
CA LYS A 109 2.18 5.21 -6.54
C LYS A 109 3.49 4.52 -6.15
N THR A 110 4.27 5.15 -5.27
CA THR A 110 5.58 4.63 -4.87
C THR A 110 5.45 3.32 -4.10
N HIS A 111 4.49 3.23 -3.18
CA HIS A 111 4.20 2.00 -2.43
C HIS A 111 3.86 0.86 -3.40
N VAL A 112 2.92 1.08 -4.31
CA VAL A 112 2.47 0.06 -5.27
C VAL A 112 3.58 -0.33 -6.25
N GLU A 113 4.38 0.62 -6.77
CA GLU A 113 5.55 0.30 -7.60
C GLU A 113 6.58 -0.55 -6.83
N SER A 114 6.75 -0.31 -5.53
CA SER A 114 7.68 -1.10 -4.70
C SER A 114 7.18 -2.52 -4.47
N VAL A 115 5.87 -2.69 -4.25
CA VAL A 115 5.25 -4.00 -3.95
C VAL A 115 5.02 -4.80 -5.23
N LEU A 116 4.24 -4.26 -6.17
CA LEU A 116 3.80 -4.97 -7.38
C LEU A 116 4.73 -4.71 -8.57
N GLY A 117 5.43 -3.58 -8.60
CA GLY A 117 6.16 -3.11 -9.79
C GLY A 117 5.30 -2.22 -10.69
N LYS A 118 5.91 -1.67 -11.75
CA LYS A 118 5.22 -0.77 -12.70
C LYS A 118 4.19 -1.45 -13.60
N LYS A 119 4.21 -2.79 -13.68
CA LYS A 119 3.32 -3.58 -14.53
C LYS A 119 2.51 -4.54 -13.66
N PHE A 120 1.20 -4.33 -13.62
CA PHE A 120 0.25 -5.31 -13.10
C PHE A 120 0.20 -6.47 -14.10
N GLY A 121 0.87 -7.57 -13.76
CA GLY A 121 0.85 -8.79 -14.58
C GLY A 121 -0.37 -9.67 -14.27
N ARG A 122 -0.40 -10.84 -14.89
CA ARG A 122 -1.38 -11.88 -14.55
C ARG A 122 -1.04 -12.47 -13.18
N TRP A 123 -2.09 -12.66 -12.37
CA TRP A 123 -2.01 -13.23 -11.03
C TRP A 123 -1.88 -14.74 -11.09
N GLY A 124 -1.08 -15.29 -10.18
CA GLY A 124 -1.01 -16.72 -9.92
C GLY A 124 -2.21 -17.19 -9.09
N GLU A 125 -2.10 -18.40 -8.57
CA GLU A 125 -3.08 -18.93 -7.62
C GLU A 125 -3.21 -18.05 -6.38
N VAL A 126 -4.41 -18.04 -5.81
CA VAL A 126 -4.74 -17.28 -4.60
C VAL A 126 -4.85 -18.24 -3.43
N TYR A 127 -4.19 -17.89 -2.34
CA TYR A 127 -4.19 -18.60 -1.08
C TYR A 127 -4.77 -17.68 -0.02
N THR A 128 -5.45 -18.19 1.00
CA THR A 128 -5.97 -17.33 2.07
C THR A 128 -5.74 -17.91 3.45
N ALA A 129 -5.73 -17.05 4.45
CA ALA A 129 -5.67 -17.46 5.84
C ALA A 129 -6.18 -16.37 6.77
N LYS A 130 -6.61 -16.80 7.97
CA LYS A 130 -6.63 -15.92 9.13
C LYS A 130 -5.25 -15.96 9.78
N VAL A 131 -4.65 -14.78 9.95
CA VAL A 131 -3.29 -14.63 10.46
C VAL A 131 -3.24 -13.56 11.53
N LYS A 132 -2.31 -13.72 12.48
CA LYS A 132 -2.08 -12.72 13.52
C LYS A 132 -1.42 -11.48 12.91
N MET A 133 -1.94 -10.31 13.26
CA MET A 133 -1.32 -9.01 13.03
C MET A 133 -0.82 -8.42 14.35
N GLU A 134 0.46 -8.07 14.41
CA GLU A 134 1.11 -7.54 15.61
C GLU A 134 2.21 -6.52 15.29
N ALA A 135 2.41 -5.54 16.18
CA ALA A 135 3.56 -4.64 16.13
C ALA A 135 4.72 -5.20 16.95
N ARG A 136 5.91 -5.27 16.35
CA ARG A 136 7.17 -5.67 16.98
C ARG A 136 8.28 -4.71 16.54
N GLY A 137 9.00 -4.12 17.48
CA GLY A 137 10.14 -3.25 17.16
C GLY A 137 9.81 -2.05 16.25
N GLY A 138 8.59 -1.50 16.33
CA GLY A 138 8.15 -0.37 15.50
C GLY A 138 7.65 -0.74 14.10
N ALA A 139 7.62 -2.01 13.74
CA ALA A 139 7.06 -2.50 12.48
C ALA A 139 5.86 -3.43 12.72
N VAL A 140 4.89 -3.41 11.81
CA VAL A 140 3.75 -4.33 11.81
C VAL A 140 4.11 -5.60 11.05
N TYR A 141 3.76 -6.75 11.61
CA TYR A 141 3.91 -8.07 11.02
C TYR A 141 2.54 -8.73 10.86
N VAL A 142 2.36 -9.44 9.75
CA VAL A 142 1.13 -10.15 9.36
C VAL A 142 1.52 -11.61 9.06
N GLY A 143 1.16 -12.54 9.95
CA GLY A 143 1.61 -13.93 9.85
C GLY A 143 3.13 -14.04 9.69
N ASP A 144 3.87 -13.32 10.53
CA ASP A 144 5.34 -13.16 10.51
C ASP A 144 5.95 -12.44 9.29
N ALA A 145 5.17 -12.12 8.26
CA ALA A 145 5.64 -11.28 7.16
C ALA A 145 5.63 -9.80 7.59
N PRO A 146 6.73 -9.04 7.42
CA PRO A 146 6.73 -7.61 7.69
C PRO A 146 5.79 -6.87 6.72
N SER A 147 5.19 -5.79 7.20
CA SER A 147 4.19 -5.04 6.45
C SER A 147 4.43 -3.54 6.53
N LEU A 148 5.09 -2.99 5.52
CA LEU A 148 5.36 -1.54 5.44
C LEU A 148 4.06 -0.75 5.34
N GLY A 149 3.09 -1.24 4.57
CA GLY A 149 1.80 -0.58 4.41
C GLY A 149 1.00 -0.54 5.71
N HIS A 150 0.88 -1.65 6.46
CA HIS A 150 0.20 -1.62 7.75
C HIS A 150 0.95 -0.79 8.79
N THR A 151 2.29 -0.76 8.74
CA THR A 151 3.10 0.13 9.58
C THR A 151 2.75 1.59 9.29
N TYR A 152 2.68 1.96 8.01
CA TYR A 152 2.31 3.31 7.59
C TYR A 152 0.88 3.67 8.02
N LEU A 153 -0.09 2.78 7.82
CA LEU A 153 -1.49 3.01 8.22
C LEU A 153 -1.65 3.14 9.75
N LEU A 154 -0.89 2.38 10.53
CA LEU A 154 -0.85 2.49 11.98
C LEU A 154 -0.28 3.85 12.42
N LEU A 155 0.81 4.30 11.80
CA LEU A 155 1.42 5.61 12.08
C LEU A 155 0.50 6.79 11.76
N LEU A 156 -0.35 6.65 10.73
CA LEU A 156 -1.37 7.64 10.39
C LEU A 156 -2.62 7.58 11.28
N GLY A 157 -2.73 6.59 12.18
CA GLY A 157 -3.94 6.37 12.99
C GLY A 157 -5.14 5.88 12.18
N VAL A 158 -4.94 5.45 10.93
CA VAL A 158 -5.99 4.90 10.05
C VAL A 158 -6.31 3.45 10.41
N LEU A 159 -5.32 2.73 10.95
CA LEU A 159 -5.44 1.34 11.37
C LEU A 159 -5.17 1.23 12.89
N SER A 160 -5.86 0.30 13.56
CA SER A 160 -5.60 -0.09 14.95
C SER A 160 -5.30 -1.60 15.03
N LEU A 161 -4.66 -2.04 16.14
CA LEU A 161 -4.18 -3.42 16.36
C LEU A 161 -5.00 -4.22 17.37
#